data_AF-A0A7K2ZGM1-F1
#
_entry.id   AF-A0A7K2ZGM1-F1
#
_cell.length_a   1.000
_cell.length_b   1.000
_cell.length_c   1.000
_cell.angle_alpha   90.00
_cell.angle_beta   90.00
_cell.angle_gamma   90.00
#
_symmetry.space_group_name_H-M   'P 1'
#
loop_
_entity.id
_entity.type
_entity.pdbx_description
1 polymer ?
#
loop_
_entity_poly.entity_id
_entity_poly.type
_entity_poly.pdbx_seq_one_letter_code
_entity_poly.pdbx_strand_id
1 'polypeptide(L)'
;MRADGVFSPPGSFVPSDALTYDTALVPAAARIEITQYADRTSHRVGTRLRGLVPNRAYGMHVHTSPCAADPASAGPHYQHRVSATADPVNEVWLDFRTDRNGNGEAEARHEWGFRDGGARSVIVHDAQGGAGKRVACFTVPFSS
;
A
#
# COMPACT_ATOMS: atom_id res chain seq x y z
N MET A 1 1.06 13.03 8.13
CA MET A 1 -0.09 12.89 7.21
C MET A 1 -0.88 11.65 7.58
N ARG A 2 -2.21 11.69 7.37
CA ARG A 2 -3.12 10.54 7.46
C ARG A 2 -4.05 10.59 6.24
N ALA A 3 -4.23 9.45 5.58
CA ALA A 3 -5.13 9.28 4.45
C ALA A 3 -5.93 7.98 4.63
N ASP A 4 -7.20 7.99 4.26
CA ASP A 4 -8.06 6.81 4.34
C ASP A 4 -8.83 6.61 3.04
N GLY A 5 -9.23 5.36 2.80
CA GLY A 5 -9.90 4.96 1.57
C GLY A 5 -10.84 3.77 1.80
N VAL A 6 -11.85 3.69 0.93
CA VAL A 6 -12.81 2.57 0.87
C VAL A 6 -12.64 1.88 -0.46
N PHE A 7 -12.29 0.60 -0.45
CA PHE A 7 -12.02 -0.14 -1.68
C PHE A 7 -13.27 -0.28 -2.54
N SER A 8 -13.15 0.10 -3.81
CA SER A 8 -14.16 -0.13 -4.84
C SER A 8 -13.51 -0.68 -6.13
N PRO A 9 -14.20 -1.51 -6.92
CA PRO A 9 -13.70 -1.93 -8.22
C PRO A 9 -13.43 -0.71 -9.14
N PRO A 10 -12.44 -0.78 -10.05
CA PRO A 10 -12.25 0.23 -11.08
C PRO A 10 -13.53 0.45 -11.91
N GLY A 11 -13.80 1.70 -12.28
CA GLY A 11 -15.00 2.06 -13.06
C GLY A 11 -16.32 2.05 -12.26
N SER A 12 -16.27 1.92 -10.94
CA SER A 12 -17.44 2.11 -10.07
C SER A 12 -18.03 3.52 -10.24
N PHE A 13 -19.36 3.63 -10.11
CA PHE A 13 -20.08 4.90 -10.28
C PHE A 13 -19.59 5.99 -9.32
N VAL A 14 -19.27 5.61 -8.07
CA VAL A 14 -18.61 6.48 -7.11
C VAL A 14 -17.10 6.22 -7.23
N PRO A 15 -16.30 7.21 -7.66
CA PRO A 15 -14.85 7.07 -7.72
C PRO A 15 -14.25 6.83 -6.33
N SER A 16 -13.16 6.06 -6.27
CA SER A 16 -12.36 5.87 -5.07
C SER A 16 -10.89 5.90 -5.42
N ASP A 17 -10.10 6.52 -4.55
CA ASP A 17 -8.63 6.42 -4.58
C ASP A 17 -8.13 5.04 -4.14
N ALA A 18 -8.98 4.25 -3.48
CA ALA A 18 -8.72 2.87 -3.10
C ALA A 18 -9.43 1.91 -4.06
N LEU A 19 -8.65 1.23 -4.91
CA LEU A 19 -9.14 0.28 -5.90
C LEU A 19 -8.91 -1.16 -5.46
N THR A 20 -9.94 -2.01 -5.58
CA THR A 20 -9.78 -3.47 -5.45
C THR A 20 -9.79 -4.13 -6.83
N TYR A 21 -8.80 -4.96 -7.10
CA TYR A 21 -8.66 -5.73 -8.34
C TYR A 21 -9.06 -7.20 -8.16
N ASP A 22 -9.12 -7.66 -6.91
CA ASP A 22 -9.53 -9.01 -6.54
C ASP A 22 -10.48 -8.95 -5.35
N THR A 23 -11.78 -8.88 -5.63
CA THR A 23 -12.83 -8.74 -4.61
C THR A 23 -12.98 -9.96 -3.72
N ALA A 24 -12.41 -11.10 -4.11
CA ALA A 24 -12.39 -12.29 -3.25
C ALA A 24 -11.34 -12.18 -2.14
N LEU A 25 -10.30 -11.37 -2.32
CA LEU A 25 -9.21 -11.16 -1.36
C LEU A 25 -9.32 -9.82 -0.62
N VAL A 26 -9.71 -8.77 -1.33
CA VAL A 26 -9.97 -7.44 -0.78
C VAL A 26 -11.39 -7.04 -1.21
N PRO A 27 -12.42 -7.40 -0.43
CA PRO A 27 -13.82 -7.11 -0.75
C PRO A 27 -14.06 -5.61 -1.00
N ALA A 28 -15.04 -5.30 -1.85
CA ALA A 28 -15.56 -3.95 -1.92
C ALA A 28 -16.07 -3.49 -0.54
N ALA A 29 -15.96 -2.20 -0.25
CA ALA A 29 -16.22 -1.60 1.06
C ALA A 29 -15.21 -1.96 2.19
N ALA A 30 -14.21 -2.81 1.93
CA ALA A 30 -13.05 -2.91 2.80
C ALA A 30 -12.36 -1.54 2.93
N ARG A 31 -11.67 -1.32 4.05
CA ARG A 31 -11.10 0.00 4.38
C ARG A 31 -9.60 -0.09 4.57
N ILE A 32 -8.94 0.98 4.20
CA ILE A 32 -7.51 1.19 4.39
C ILE A 32 -7.28 2.57 4.99
N GLU A 33 -6.33 2.65 5.90
CA GLU A 33 -5.78 3.89 6.42
C GLU A 33 -4.26 3.83 6.32
N ILE A 34 -3.67 4.90 5.79
CA ILE A 34 -2.22 5.12 5.77
C ILE A 34 -1.88 6.32 6.64
N THR A 35 -0.84 6.16 7.45
CA THR A 35 -0.22 7.24 8.19
C THR A 35 1.21 7.39 7.74
N GLN A 36 1.65 8.63 7.60
CA GLN A 36 3.04 8.98 7.38
C GLN A 36 3.47 9.97 8.45
N TYR A 37 4.52 9.63 9.18
CA TYR A 37 5.19 10.53 10.10
C TYR A 37 6.63 10.72 9.61
N ALA A 38 7.09 11.96 9.55
CA ALA A 38 8.45 12.30 9.16
C ALA A 38 8.96 13.40 10.09
N ASP A 39 10.11 13.16 10.72
CA ASP A 39 10.92 14.20 11.36
C ASP A 39 12.36 14.14 10.82
N ARG A 40 13.28 14.92 11.40
CA ARG A 40 14.67 15.02 10.91
C ARG A 40 15.47 13.71 10.99
N THR A 41 15.00 12.74 11.76
CA THR A 41 15.75 11.52 12.11
C THR A 41 14.96 10.24 11.91
N SER A 42 13.64 10.32 11.76
CA SER A 42 12.75 9.18 11.66
C SER A 42 11.63 9.42 10.67
N HIS A 43 11.54 8.52 9.70
CA HIS A 43 10.42 8.42 8.79
C HIS A 43 9.69 7.10 9.06
N ARG A 44 8.37 7.19 9.23
CA ARG A 44 7.51 6.06 9.57
C ARG A 44 6.29 6.07 8.68
N VAL A 45 5.96 4.91 8.14
CA VAL A 45 4.74 4.69 7.39
C VAL A 45 3.98 3.55 8.07
N GLY A 46 2.73 3.80 8.45
CA GLY A 46 1.88 2.81 9.09
C GLY A 46 0.61 2.58 8.29
N THR A 47 0.08 1.35 8.35
CA THR A 47 -1.19 0.97 7.71
C THR A 47 -2.14 0.31 8.70
N ARG A 48 -3.44 0.52 8.49
CA ARG A 48 -4.51 -0.27 9.10
C ARG A 48 -5.51 -0.65 8.03
N LEU A 49 -5.87 -1.93 7.97
CA LEU A 49 -6.87 -2.46 7.06
C LEU A 49 -7.99 -3.15 7.82
N ARG A 50 -9.21 -3.10 7.25
CA ARG A 50 -10.40 -3.78 7.79
C ARG A 50 -11.24 -4.37 6.67
N GLY A 51 -11.84 -5.52 6.95
CA GLY A 51 -12.77 -6.19 6.02
C GLY A 51 -12.10 -6.99 4.92
N LEU A 52 -10.83 -7.37 5.10
CA LEU A 52 -10.12 -8.30 4.21
C LEU A 52 -10.43 -9.75 4.59
N VAL A 53 -9.98 -10.72 3.77
CA VAL A 53 -10.09 -12.13 4.12
C VAL A 53 -9.36 -12.40 5.46
N PRO A 54 -10.01 -13.02 6.46
CA PRO A 54 -9.40 -13.32 7.74
C PRO A 54 -8.20 -14.28 7.68
N ASN A 55 -7.32 -14.20 8.68
CA ASN A 55 -6.20 -15.14 8.90
C ASN A 55 -5.28 -15.34 7.68
N ARG A 56 -5.03 -14.29 6.91
CA ARG A 56 -4.27 -14.33 5.66
C ARG A 56 -3.10 -13.34 5.67
N ALA A 57 -1.97 -13.77 5.12
CA ALA A 57 -0.80 -12.93 4.89
C ALA A 57 -0.93 -12.20 3.53
N TYR A 58 -0.57 -10.91 3.53
CA TYR A 58 -0.57 -10.03 2.36
C TYR A 58 0.75 -9.29 2.29
N GLY A 59 1.28 -9.13 1.08
CA GLY A 59 2.38 -8.21 0.83
C GLY A 59 1.86 -6.79 0.66
N MET A 60 2.62 -5.78 1.04
CA MET A 60 2.19 -4.41 0.79
C MET A 60 3.37 -3.46 0.62
N HIS A 61 3.45 -2.76 -0.49
CA HIS A 61 4.60 -1.91 -0.81
C HIS A 61 4.17 -0.52 -1.28
N VAL A 62 5.03 0.47 -1.08
CA VAL A 62 4.87 1.79 -1.68
C VAL A 62 5.29 1.76 -3.15
N HIS A 63 4.52 2.40 -4.01
CA HIS A 63 4.72 2.46 -5.45
C HIS A 63 4.83 3.90 -5.96
N THR A 64 5.37 4.02 -7.17
CA THR A 64 5.83 5.29 -7.76
C THR A 64 4.75 6.10 -8.47
N SER A 65 3.63 5.48 -8.86
CA SER A 65 2.53 6.16 -9.57
C SER A 65 1.18 5.95 -8.88
N PRO A 66 0.18 6.84 -9.10
CA PRO A 66 -1.18 6.65 -8.60
C PRO A 66 -1.81 5.35 -9.09
N CYS A 67 -2.85 4.90 -8.39
CA CYS A 67 -3.64 3.76 -8.84
C CYS A 67 -4.40 4.09 -10.13
N ALA A 68 -4.57 3.07 -10.98
CA ALA A 68 -5.43 3.15 -12.16
C ALA A 68 -6.14 1.80 -12.35
N ALA A 69 -7.04 1.72 -13.33
CA ALA A 69 -7.79 0.49 -13.60
C ALA A 69 -6.88 -0.71 -13.91
N ASP A 70 -5.77 -0.47 -14.62
CA ASP A 70 -4.70 -1.45 -14.77
C ASP A 70 -3.77 -1.42 -13.54
N PRO A 71 -3.65 -2.52 -12.77
CA PRO A 71 -2.78 -2.59 -11.61
C PRO A 71 -1.31 -2.27 -11.92
N ALA A 72 -0.83 -2.55 -13.14
CA ALA A 72 0.56 -2.29 -13.54
C ALA A 72 0.89 -0.79 -13.60
N SER A 73 -0.12 0.05 -13.87
CA SER A 73 0.01 1.50 -14.01
C SER A 73 0.46 2.23 -12.74
N ALA A 74 0.35 1.60 -11.56
CA ALA A 74 0.94 2.11 -10.32
C ALA A 74 2.49 2.15 -10.35
N GLY A 75 3.12 1.59 -11.39
CA GLY A 75 4.57 1.61 -11.57
C GLY A 75 5.29 0.58 -10.71
N PRO A 76 6.64 0.63 -10.66
CA PRO A 76 7.44 -0.20 -9.77
C PRO A 76 7.33 0.22 -8.30
N HIS A 77 7.91 -0.59 -7.43
CA HIS A 77 8.12 -0.22 -6.03
C HIS A 77 8.91 1.09 -5.95
N TYR A 78 8.59 1.92 -4.96
CA TYR A 78 9.44 3.03 -4.60
C TYR A 78 10.72 2.52 -3.96
N GLN A 79 11.84 2.94 -4.51
CA GLN A 79 13.18 2.72 -3.96
C GLN A 79 13.81 4.04 -3.58
N HIS A 80 14.36 4.17 -2.37
CA HIS A 80 15.08 5.36 -1.90
C HIS A 80 16.38 5.60 -2.69
N ARG A 81 17.06 4.53 -3.12
CA ARG A 81 18.15 4.54 -4.08
C ARG A 81 17.82 3.54 -5.18
N VAL A 82 18.02 3.92 -6.43
CA VAL A 82 17.77 2.99 -7.55
C VAL A 82 18.66 1.76 -7.39
N SER A 83 18.05 0.58 -7.39
CA SER A 83 18.71 -0.72 -7.23
C SER A 83 18.08 -1.76 -8.14
N ALA A 84 18.87 -2.75 -8.55
CA ALA A 84 18.38 -3.88 -9.33
C ALA A 84 17.54 -4.86 -8.50
N THR A 85 17.67 -4.83 -7.18
CA THR A 85 17.00 -5.77 -6.26
C THR A 85 16.02 -5.04 -5.35
N ALA A 86 14.88 -5.68 -5.10
CA ALA A 86 13.96 -5.24 -4.06
C ALA A 86 14.55 -5.55 -2.67
N ASP A 87 14.49 -4.58 -1.77
CA ASP A 87 15.13 -4.64 -0.45
C ASP A 87 14.34 -3.80 0.56
N PRO A 88 13.86 -4.38 1.69
CA PRO A 88 13.13 -3.65 2.71
C PRO A 88 13.95 -2.56 3.42
N VAL A 89 15.27 -2.49 3.27
CA VAL A 89 16.08 -1.37 3.77
C VAL A 89 15.97 -0.13 2.87
N ASN A 90 15.72 -0.36 1.58
CA ASN A 90 15.69 0.65 0.52
C ASN A 90 14.28 0.94 -0.01
N GLU A 91 13.30 0.13 0.37
CA GLU A 91 11.89 0.22 0.00
C GLU A 91 11.02 0.29 1.26
N VAL A 92 9.76 0.71 1.11
CA VAL A 92 8.80 0.71 2.23
C VAL A 92 7.89 -0.50 2.10
N TRP A 93 8.09 -1.49 2.99
CA TRP A 93 7.32 -2.74 3.04
C TRP A 93 6.42 -2.74 4.28
N LEU A 94 5.12 -2.90 4.05
CA LEU A 94 4.04 -2.89 5.03
C LEU A 94 3.34 -4.25 5.08
N ASP A 95 4.08 -5.32 4.83
CA ASP A 95 3.58 -6.70 4.89
C ASP A 95 2.83 -6.97 6.19
N PHE A 96 1.63 -7.53 6.07
CA PHE A 96 0.75 -7.74 7.21
C PHE A 96 0.00 -9.06 7.14
N ARG A 97 -0.47 -9.51 8.29
CA ARG A 97 -1.39 -10.64 8.40
C ARG A 97 -2.71 -10.16 9.01
N THR A 98 -3.82 -10.57 8.41
CA THR A 98 -5.15 -10.28 8.96
C THR A 98 -5.45 -11.18 10.15
N ASP A 99 -6.15 -10.63 11.15
CA ASP A 99 -6.72 -11.37 12.25
C ASP A 99 -7.98 -12.17 11.83
N ARG A 100 -8.62 -12.83 12.79
CA ARG A 100 -9.87 -13.60 12.57
C ARG A 100 -11.05 -12.75 12.09
N ASN A 101 -10.98 -11.43 12.23
CA ASN A 101 -12.02 -10.48 11.82
C ASN A 101 -11.68 -9.79 10.49
N GLY A 102 -10.55 -10.13 9.85
CA GLY A 102 -10.11 -9.48 8.63
C GLY A 102 -9.44 -8.12 8.84
N ASN A 103 -8.96 -7.83 10.06
CA ASN A 103 -8.21 -6.61 10.36
C ASN A 103 -6.71 -6.86 10.24
N GLY A 104 -5.96 -5.95 9.65
CA GLY A 104 -4.50 -6.02 9.55
C GLY A 104 -3.84 -4.70 9.89
N GLU A 105 -2.61 -4.75 10.38
CA GLU A 105 -1.78 -3.57 10.65
C GLU A 105 -0.30 -3.88 10.38
N ALA A 106 0.44 -2.86 9.97
CA ALA A 106 1.89 -2.91 9.80
C ALA A 106 2.50 -1.51 9.91
N GLU A 107 3.79 -1.44 10.20
CA GLU A 107 4.57 -0.21 10.25
C GLU A 107 5.98 -0.45 9.71
N ALA A 108 6.45 0.46 8.86
CA ALA A 108 7.81 0.52 8.35
C ALA A 108 8.53 1.76 8.90
N ARG A 109 9.82 1.63 9.23
CA ARG A 109 10.64 2.71 9.78
C ARG A 109 11.95 2.85 9.01
N HIS A 110 12.29 4.07 8.64
CA HIS A 110 13.51 4.40 7.92
C HIS A 110 14.15 5.70 8.44
N GLU A 111 15.45 5.84 8.21
CA GLU A 111 16.21 7.07 8.47
C GLU A 111 16.16 8.04 7.27
N TRP A 112 15.42 7.70 6.22
CA TRP A 112 15.27 8.47 5.00
C TRP A 112 13.79 8.71 4.64
N GLY A 113 13.53 9.80 3.93
CA GLY A 113 12.21 10.17 3.44
C GLY A 113 11.95 9.81 1.98
N PHE A 114 10.73 10.11 1.52
CA PHE A 114 10.40 9.99 0.11
C PHE A 114 11.01 11.15 -0.67
N ARG A 115 11.56 10.86 -1.85
CA ARG A 115 11.90 11.91 -2.80
C ARG A 115 10.64 12.63 -3.26
N ASP A 116 10.76 13.93 -3.52
CA ASP A 116 9.75 14.73 -4.21
C ASP A 116 9.27 13.98 -5.44
N GLY A 117 7.96 13.75 -5.53
CA GLY A 117 7.41 13.04 -6.69
C GLY A 117 7.45 11.52 -6.63
N GLY A 118 8.26 10.93 -5.75
CA GLY A 118 8.68 9.54 -5.88
C GLY A 118 7.68 8.50 -5.38
N ALA A 119 6.88 8.81 -4.37
CA ALA A 119 5.88 7.90 -3.79
C ALA A 119 4.47 8.44 -4.02
N ARG A 120 3.56 7.56 -4.47
CA ARG A 120 2.21 7.96 -4.93
C ARG A 120 1.08 6.98 -4.57
N SER A 121 1.42 5.75 -4.22
CA SER A 121 0.41 4.75 -3.86
C SER A 121 1.00 3.66 -2.98
N VAL A 122 0.12 2.83 -2.44
CA VAL A 122 0.46 1.53 -1.85
C VAL A 122 -0.29 0.44 -2.60
N ILE A 123 0.39 -0.67 -2.89
CA ILE A 123 -0.22 -1.87 -3.50
C ILE A 123 -0.31 -2.96 -2.45
N VAL A 124 -1.45 -3.63 -2.38
CA VAL A 124 -1.62 -4.89 -1.64
C VAL A 124 -1.40 -6.04 -2.61
N HIS A 125 -0.59 -7.01 -2.20
CA HIS A 125 -0.28 -8.23 -2.93
C HIS A 125 -0.91 -9.45 -2.25
N ASP A 126 -1.20 -10.49 -3.04
CA ASP A 126 -1.83 -11.72 -2.55
C ASP A 126 -0.96 -12.58 -1.62
N ALA A 127 0.35 -12.32 -1.57
CA ALA A 127 1.32 -12.95 -0.70
C ALA A 127 2.36 -11.93 -0.22
N GLN A 128 2.94 -12.18 0.96
CA GLN A 128 4.02 -11.38 1.53
C GLN A 128 5.30 -11.40 0.68
N GLY A 129 6.11 -10.36 0.84
CA GLY A 129 7.30 -10.10 0.03
C GLY A 129 6.99 -9.43 -1.31
N GLY A 130 8.04 -9.02 -2.01
CA GLY A 130 7.95 -8.12 -3.17
C GLY A 130 7.40 -8.66 -4.50
N ALA A 131 6.84 -9.88 -4.56
CA ALA A 131 6.59 -10.57 -5.85
C ALA A 131 5.17 -11.16 -6.04
N GLY A 132 4.21 -10.85 -5.18
CA GLY A 132 2.83 -11.35 -5.32
C GLY A 132 2.02 -10.64 -6.42
N LYS A 133 0.87 -11.23 -6.80
CA LYS A 133 -0.13 -10.59 -7.66
C LYS A 133 -0.67 -9.33 -6.97
N ARG A 134 -0.80 -8.22 -7.71
CA ARG A 134 -1.42 -6.98 -7.22
C ARG A 134 -2.94 -7.20 -7.08
N VAL A 135 -3.47 -7.12 -5.86
CA VAL A 135 -4.89 -7.41 -5.57
C VAL A 135 -5.68 -6.17 -5.16
N ALA A 136 -5.01 -5.12 -4.67
CA ALA A 136 -5.62 -3.82 -4.42
C ALA A 136 -4.57 -2.71 -4.48
N CYS A 137 -5.03 -1.46 -4.59
CA CYS A 137 -4.20 -0.27 -4.64
C CYS A 137 -4.87 0.86 -3.88
N PHE A 138 -4.09 1.70 -3.22
CA PHE A 138 -4.58 2.97 -2.67
C PHE A 138 -3.67 4.12 -3.07
N THR A 139 -4.21 5.13 -3.76
CA THR A 139 -3.50 6.35 -4.10
C THR A 139 -3.33 7.17 -2.84
N VAL A 140 -2.09 7.52 -2.50
CA VAL A 140 -1.77 8.22 -1.26
C VAL A 140 -0.97 9.47 -1.59
N PRO A 141 -1.38 10.65 -1.11
CA PRO A 141 -0.63 11.90 -1.30
C PRO A 141 0.53 11.98 -0.30
N PHE A 142 1.51 11.09 -0.43
CA PHE A 142 2.69 11.08 0.43
C PHE A 142 3.42 12.42 0.40
N SER A 143 3.80 12.93 1.58
CA SER A 143 4.66 14.09 1.70
C SER A 143 6.11 13.69 1.46
N SER A 144 6.86 14.61 0.87
CA SER A 144 8.32 14.51 0.67
C SER A 144 9.04 15.09 1.89
#